data_AF-A0A9P8AE05-F1
#
_entry.id   AF-A0A9P8AE05-F1
#
_cell.length_a   1.000
_cell.length_b   1.000
_cell.length_c   1.000
_cell.angle_alpha   90.00
_cell.angle_beta   90.00
_cell.angle_gamma   90.00
#
_symmetry.space_group_name_H-M   'P 1'
#
loop_
_entity.id
_entity.type
_entity.pdbx_description
1 polymer ?
#
loop_
_entity_poly.entity_id
_entity_poly.type
_entity_poly.pdbx_seq_one_letter_code
_entity_poly.pdbx_strand_id
1 'polypeptide(L)'
;MADSLAPVLQSTALNQPRAYLSGLPHEEMVKLQARLPNLVDVREEAGKAMEKLKEPPPTNVSGYNQDGEYLGILHPAIAYHFTFPKLTLFSYFCCEEDVPDDLQAICLWVLKQRLWALKEGPDEQLNRSMSAQINLPQEAVPIFDACLKLEEKLNPTNKDPFLRNPQVLIHSQRYFSHFFPNRRAYTDFGAALARTKSRNTEAKPILERVINDIDKVTSNDAKVISIQAKLYLTRVLRRMGELEEAKKQSVHGNRISFVLPLITSRVSETYLIKWFKKNPNKVGAAALEEWFLTENEDDPVFEGLGGMNWLRNRKMTWKSVDRSARACYYCGVREGPTQKMLRCGKCEHIFYCSRECQSKDYPFHK
;
A
#
# COMPACT_ATOMS: atom_id res chain seq x y z
N MET A 1 -3.51 2.03 -28.36
CA MET A 1 -2.26 1.76 -27.63
C MET A 1 -2.63 0.84 -26.46
N ALA A 2 -3.26 -0.30 -26.73
CA ALA A 2 -2.67 -1.55 -27.23
C ALA A 2 -1.68 -2.12 -26.20
N ASP A 3 -2.28 -2.94 -25.33
CA ASP A 3 -1.72 -3.75 -24.26
C ASP A 3 -0.44 -4.49 -24.69
N SER A 4 0.67 -4.14 -24.05
CA SER A 4 1.83 -5.02 -23.93
C SER A 4 1.68 -5.79 -22.62
N LEU A 5 0.71 -6.70 -22.57
CA LEU A 5 0.73 -7.78 -21.60
C LEU A 5 1.92 -8.66 -21.99
N ALA A 6 2.95 -8.64 -21.13
CA ALA A 6 4.05 -9.59 -21.20
C ALA A 6 3.48 -11.01 -21.34
N PRO A 7 4.13 -11.91 -22.11
CA PRO A 7 3.65 -13.27 -22.26
C PRO A 7 3.63 -13.91 -20.86
N VAL A 8 2.43 -14.01 -20.30
CA VAL A 8 2.15 -14.88 -19.17
C VAL A 8 2.61 -16.25 -19.63
N LEU A 9 3.59 -16.81 -18.92
CA LEU A 9 4.08 -18.17 -19.11
C LEU A 9 2.86 -19.11 -19.17
N GLN A 10 2.44 -19.46 -20.39
CA GLN A 10 1.40 -20.46 -20.61
C GLN A 10 2.04 -21.81 -20.29
N SER A 11 2.00 -22.17 -19.00
CA SER A 11 2.39 -23.47 -18.50
C SER A 11 1.46 -24.52 -19.09
N THR A 12 1.98 -25.27 -20.06
CA THR A 12 1.35 -26.49 -20.60
C THR A 12 1.61 -27.72 -19.72
N ALA A 13 2.26 -27.56 -18.57
CA ALA A 13 2.42 -28.59 -17.54
C ALA A 13 1.43 -28.31 -16.40
N LEU A 14 0.24 -28.89 -16.51
CA LEU A 14 -0.98 -28.63 -15.72
C LEU A 14 -0.89 -28.75 -14.19
N ASN A 15 0.29 -28.92 -13.56
CA ASN A 15 0.40 -29.16 -12.11
C ASN A 15 1.63 -28.53 -11.43
N GLN A 16 2.40 -27.65 -12.10
CA GLN A 16 3.50 -26.97 -11.41
C GLN A 16 3.03 -25.64 -10.81
N PRO A 17 3.18 -25.44 -9.49
CA PRO A 17 2.81 -24.19 -8.83
C PRO A 17 3.68 -23.04 -9.32
N ARG A 18 3.07 -21.91 -9.66
CA ARG A 18 3.80 -20.70 -10.07
C ARG A 18 4.27 -19.91 -8.86
N ALA A 19 5.46 -19.34 -8.95
CA ALA A 19 5.93 -18.34 -8.01
C ALA A 19 5.21 -17.02 -8.26
N TYR A 20 4.87 -16.32 -7.18
CA TYR A 20 4.33 -14.98 -7.17
C TYR A 20 4.85 -14.19 -5.98
N LEU A 21 5.45 -13.05 -6.29
CA LEU A 21 5.81 -12.01 -5.33
C LEU A 21 5.62 -10.64 -6.02
N SER A 22 4.68 -9.85 -5.51
CA SER A 22 4.30 -8.58 -6.12
C SER A 22 5.48 -7.60 -6.15
N GLY A 23 5.72 -7.01 -7.32
CA GLY A 23 6.80 -6.03 -7.52
C GLY A 23 8.20 -6.61 -7.68
N LEU A 24 8.36 -7.94 -7.69
CA LEU A 24 9.64 -8.57 -7.96
C LEU A 24 10.00 -8.51 -9.46
N PRO A 25 11.24 -8.13 -9.84
CA PRO A 25 11.68 -8.18 -11.24
C PRO A 25 11.53 -9.57 -11.84
N HIS A 26 11.27 -9.65 -13.16
CA HIS A 26 11.05 -10.93 -13.84
C HIS A 26 12.19 -11.94 -13.66
N GLU A 27 13.44 -11.48 -13.69
CA GLU A 27 14.62 -12.35 -13.49
C GLU A 27 14.64 -12.99 -12.10
N GLU A 28 14.29 -12.22 -11.07
CA GLU A 28 14.19 -12.72 -9.70
C GLU A 28 12.98 -13.64 -9.52
N MET A 29 11.89 -13.38 -10.25
CA MET A 29 10.72 -14.28 -10.30
C MET A 29 11.09 -15.65 -10.90
N VAL A 30 11.92 -15.70 -11.93
CA VAL A 30 12.41 -16.96 -12.52
C VAL A 30 13.30 -17.72 -11.53
N LYS A 31 14.18 -17.02 -10.80
CA LYS A 31 14.99 -17.65 -9.74
C LYS A 31 14.12 -18.19 -8.62
N LEU A 32 13.09 -17.45 -8.21
CA LEU A 32 12.14 -17.88 -7.18
C LEU A 32 11.34 -19.10 -7.63
N GLN A 33 10.89 -19.13 -8.89
CA GLN A 33 10.20 -20.27 -9.49
C GLN A 33 11.04 -21.55 -9.44
N ALA A 34 12.35 -21.45 -9.73
CA ALA A 34 13.26 -22.60 -9.66
C ALA A 34 13.49 -23.13 -8.24
N ARG A 35 13.19 -22.31 -7.22
CA ARG A 35 13.36 -22.65 -5.80
C ARG A 35 12.09 -23.16 -5.14
N LEU A 36 10.93 -23.00 -5.78
CA LEU A 36 9.68 -23.51 -5.23
C LEU A 36 9.78 -25.03 -5.08
N PRO A 37 9.41 -25.57 -3.90
CA PRO A 37 9.44 -27.01 -3.70
C PRO A 37 8.35 -27.68 -4.54
N ASN A 38 8.60 -28.93 -4.93
CA ASN A 38 7.60 -29.73 -5.61
C ASN A 38 6.42 -30.06 -4.66
N LEU A 39 5.23 -30.30 -5.21
CA LEU A 39 4.01 -30.53 -4.40
C LEU A 39 4.07 -31.79 -3.52
N VAL A 40 4.86 -32.81 -3.90
CA VAL A 40 4.98 -34.04 -3.11
C VAL A 40 5.67 -33.73 -1.78
N ASP A 41 6.78 -33.00 -1.84
CA ASP A 41 7.52 -32.59 -0.64
C ASP A 41 6.68 -31.66 0.26
N VAL A 42 5.90 -30.75 -0.35
CA VAL A 42 5.02 -29.83 0.40
C VAL A 42 3.93 -30.61 1.13
N ARG A 43 3.32 -31.61 0.48
CA ARG A 43 2.31 -32.48 1.11
C ARG A 43 2.90 -33.32 2.23
N GLU A 44 4.14 -33.79 2.09
CA GLU A 44 4.83 -34.52 3.15
C GLU A 44 5.02 -33.64 4.39
N GLU A 45 5.54 -32.41 4.22
CA GLU A 45 5.68 -31.46 5.33
C GLU A 45 4.33 -31.01 5.89
N ALA A 46 3.31 -30.84 5.06
CA ALA A 46 1.95 -30.55 5.50
C ALA A 46 1.39 -31.65 6.41
N GLY A 47 1.57 -32.92 6.04
CA GLY A 47 1.18 -34.05 6.89
C GLY A 47 1.87 -34.01 8.26
N LYS A 48 3.19 -33.76 8.28
CA LYS A 48 3.96 -33.60 9.53
C LYS A 48 3.49 -32.40 10.35
N ALA A 49 3.21 -31.28 9.70
CA ALA A 49 2.71 -30.07 10.35
C ALA A 49 1.31 -30.28 10.97
N MET A 50 0.43 -31.02 10.30
CA MET A 50 -0.90 -31.37 10.81
C MET A 50 -0.84 -32.26 12.05
N GLU A 51 0.10 -33.21 12.11
CA GLU A 51 0.33 -33.98 13.34
C GLU A 51 0.91 -33.09 14.44
N LYS A 52 1.88 -32.23 14.11
CA LYS A 52 2.51 -31.32 15.08
C LYS A 52 1.53 -30.29 15.64
N LEU A 53 0.50 -29.93 14.89
CA LEU A 53 -0.57 -29.02 15.32
C LEU A 53 -1.42 -29.58 16.46
N LYS A 54 -1.40 -30.90 16.69
CA LYS A 54 -2.08 -31.55 17.83
C LYS A 54 -1.28 -31.40 19.12
N GLU A 55 0.00 -31.06 19.02
CA GLU A 55 0.90 -30.85 20.15
C GLU A 55 0.88 -29.37 20.59
N PRO A 56 1.22 -29.06 21.85
CA PRO A 56 1.42 -27.67 22.26
C PRO A 56 2.55 -27.01 21.44
N PRO A 57 2.53 -25.67 21.29
CA PRO A 57 3.60 -24.96 20.59
C PRO A 57 4.96 -25.35 21.14
N PRO A 58 5.96 -25.59 20.27
CA PRO A 58 7.23 -26.12 20.71
C PRO A 58 7.93 -25.08 21.60
N THR A 59 8.32 -25.51 22.79
CA THR A 59 9.15 -24.72 23.70
C THR A 59 10.59 -25.22 23.61
N ASN A 60 11.57 -24.32 23.74
CA ASN A 60 13.01 -24.65 23.79
C ASN A 60 13.61 -25.22 22.49
N VAL A 61 13.13 -24.80 21.31
CA VAL A 61 13.77 -25.18 20.04
C VAL A 61 14.99 -24.30 19.80
N SER A 62 16.18 -24.89 19.88
CA SER A 62 17.42 -24.22 19.49
C SER A 62 17.46 -23.98 17.98
N GLY A 63 17.76 -22.75 17.57
CA GLY A 63 17.91 -22.38 16.16
C GLY A 63 19.35 -22.17 15.75
N TYR A 64 19.67 -22.52 14.51
CA TYR A 64 20.95 -22.23 13.86
C TYR A 64 20.68 -21.65 12.46
N ASN A 65 21.50 -20.69 12.03
CA ASN A 65 21.42 -20.18 10.65
C ASN A 65 22.18 -21.11 9.67
N GLN A 66 22.24 -20.71 8.40
CA GLN A 66 22.92 -21.49 7.35
C GLN A 66 24.44 -21.61 7.58
N ASP A 67 25.03 -20.65 8.27
CA ASP A 67 26.44 -20.65 8.63
C ASP A 67 26.72 -21.47 9.91
N GLY A 68 25.68 -22.06 10.51
CA GLY A 68 25.79 -22.83 11.76
C GLY A 68 25.87 -21.97 13.03
N GLU A 69 25.66 -20.66 12.92
CA GLU A 69 25.65 -19.76 14.07
C GLU A 69 24.39 -19.96 14.91
N TYR A 70 24.56 -19.98 16.22
CA TYR A 70 23.47 -20.17 17.17
C TYR A 70 22.58 -18.92 17.27
N LEU A 71 21.28 -19.11 17.08
CA LEU A 71 20.24 -18.06 17.13
C LEU A 71 19.52 -17.97 18.48
N GLY A 72 19.95 -18.79 19.45
CA GLY A 72 19.25 -18.93 20.72
C GLY A 72 18.05 -19.89 20.64
N ILE A 73 17.21 -19.82 21.69
CA ILE A 73 15.92 -20.51 21.70
C ILE A 73 14.97 -19.73 20.79
N LEU A 74 14.52 -20.36 19.72
CA LEU A 74 13.62 -19.76 18.75
C LEU A 74 12.25 -19.49 19.34
N HIS A 75 11.67 -18.36 18.95
CA HIS A 75 10.24 -18.13 19.12
C HIS A 75 9.44 -19.28 18.49
N PRO A 76 8.37 -19.82 19.11
CA PRO A 76 7.66 -21.01 18.61
C PRO A 76 7.23 -20.89 17.14
N ALA A 77 6.73 -19.72 16.76
CA ALA A 77 6.32 -19.44 15.40
C ALA A 77 7.50 -19.44 14.40
N ILE A 78 8.69 -19.01 14.82
CA ILE A 78 9.91 -19.09 14.00
C ILE A 78 10.37 -20.55 13.91
N ALA A 79 10.30 -21.31 15.00
CA ALA A 79 10.66 -22.73 15.03
C ALA A 79 9.87 -23.55 13.99
N TYR A 80 8.58 -23.25 13.80
CA TYR A 80 7.79 -23.91 12.75
C TYR A 80 8.32 -23.65 11.34
N HIS A 81 8.83 -22.46 11.03
CA HIS A 81 9.43 -22.18 9.72
C HIS A 81 10.71 -22.96 9.45
N PHE A 82 11.52 -23.19 10.50
CA PHE A 82 12.71 -24.02 10.40
C PHE A 82 12.37 -25.51 10.34
N THR A 83 11.26 -25.92 10.96
CA THR A 83 10.80 -27.31 10.96
C THR A 83 10.17 -27.70 9.61
N PHE A 84 9.46 -26.77 8.97
CA PHE A 84 8.73 -27.00 7.72
C PHE A 84 9.15 -26.00 6.62
N PRO A 85 10.43 -25.99 6.21
CA PRO A 85 10.95 -24.97 5.31
C PRO A 85 10.32 -25.01 3.91
N LYS A 86 9.96 -26.19 3.39
CA LYS A 86 9.37 -26.31 2.05
C LYS A 86 7.93 -25.84 2.07
N LEU A 87 7.14 -26.28 3.05
CA LEU A 87 5.77 -25.81 3.24
C LEU A 87 5.74 -24.29 3.47
N THR A 88 6.71 -23.76 4.22
CA THR A 88 6.86 -22.33 4.46
C THR A 88 7.16 -21.57 3.18
N LEU A 89 8.17 -22.00 2.41
CA LEU A 89 8.53 -21.40 1.14
C LEU A 89 7.36 -21.44 0.14
N PHE A 90 6.67 -22.58 0.04
CA PHE A 90 5.50 -22.74 -0.81
C PHE A 90 4.36 -21.79 -0.39
N SER A 91 4.04 -21.71 0.90
CA SER A 91 2.95 -20.87 1.41
C SER A 91 3.18 -19.39 1.15
N TYR A 92 4.44 -18.92 1.20
CA TYR A 92 4.76 -17.52 0.90
C TYR A 92 4.72 -17.20 -0.58
N PHE A 93 5.29 -18.05 -1.42
CA PHE A 93 5.63 -17.66 -2.78
C PHE A 93 4.78 -18.34 -3.84
N CYS A 94 3.94 -19.32 -3.52
CA CYS A 94 3.02 -19.91 -4.50
C CYS A 94 1.91 -18.91 -4.87
N CYS A 95 1.57 -18.79 -6.16
CA CYS A 95 0.34 -18.16 -6.65
C CYS A 95 -0.87 -18.75 -5.89
N GLU A 96 -1.79 -17.89 -5.46
CA GLU A 96 -2.95 -18.34 -4.69
C GLU A 96 -3.82 -19.32 -5.49
N GLU A 97 -3.97 -19.08 -6.79
CA GLU A 97 -4.77 -19.90 -7.70
C GLU A 97 -4.16 -21.29 -7.93
N ASP A 98 -2.88 -21.45 -7.62
CA ASP A 98 -2.15 -22.69 -7.83
C ASP A 98 -2.00 -23.50 -6.52
N VAL A 99 -2.50 -22.99 -5.39
CA VAL A 99 -2.52 -23.72 -4.11
C VAL A 99 -3.62 -24.79 -4.15
N PRO A 100 -3.28 -26.09 -4.12
CA PRO A 100 -4.28 -27.15 -4.08
C PRO A 100 -5.21 -27.02 -2.88
N ASP A 101 -6.50 -27.37 -3.05
CA ASP A 101 -7.51 -27.27 -1.98
C ASP A 101 -7.10 -28.01 -0.70
N ASP A 102 -6.41 -29.15 -0.83
CA ASP A 102 -5.92 -29.94 0.30
C ASP A 102 -4.82 -29.24 1.12
N LEU A 103 -4.12 -28.25 0.54
CA LEU A 103 -3.05 -27.49 1.19
C LEU A 103 -3.49 -26.12 1.69
N GLN A 104 -4.64 -25.60 1.28
CA GLN A 104 -5.06 -24.22 1.62
C GLN A 104 -5.09 -23.97 3.14
N ALA A 105 -5.69 -24.86 3.91
CA ALA A 105 -5.83 -24.69 5.36
C ALA A 105 -4.47 -24.64 6.08
N ILE A 106 -3.53 -25.51 5.69
CA ILE A 106 -2.20 -25.54 6.31
C ILE A 106 -1.32 -24.38 5.84
N CYS A 107 -1.43 -23.95 4.57
CA CYS A 107 -0.76 -22.75 4.09
C CYS A 107 -1.21 -21.50 4.85
N LEU A 108 -2.53 -21.34 5.06
CA LEU A 108 -3.07 -20.26 5.89
C LEU A 108 -2.54 -20.32 7.33
N TRP A 109 -2.42 -21.53 7.90
CA TRP A 109 -1.81 -21.70 9.22
C TRP A 109 -0.36 -21.23 9.25
N VAL A 110 0.47 -21.60 8.27
CA VAL A 110 1.87 -21.15 8.19
C VAL A 110 1.95 -19.63 8.07
N LEU A 111 1.14 -19.01 7.21
CA LEU A 111 1.07 -17.56 7.10
C LEU A 111 0.66 -16.91 8.43
N LYS A 112 -0.25 -17.50 9.20
CA LYS A 112 -0.59 -17.04 10.56
C LYS A 112 0.58 -17.17 11.54
N GLN A 113 1.33 -18.27 11.51
CA GLN A 113 2.56 -18.41 12.30
C GLN A 113 3.54 -17.30 11.94
N ARG A 114 3.65 -16.95 10.66
CA ARG A 114 4.49 -15.82 10.27
C ARG A 114 4.09 -14.50 10.89
N LEU A 115 2.80 -14.18 10.85
CA LEU A 115 2.31 -12.95 11.48
C LEU A 115 2.56 -12.95 12.98
N TRP A 116 2.41 -14.11 13.64
CA TRP A 116 2.72 -14.26 15.06
C TRP A 116 4.22 -14.03 15.32
N ALA A 117 5.09 -14.64 14.53
CA ALA A 117 6.54 -14.43 14.60
C ALA A 117 6.90 -12.96 14.46
N LEU A 118 6.33 -12.24 13.49
CA LEU A 118 6.59 -10.81 13.29
C LEU A 118 6.07 -9.93 14.43
N LYS A 119 5.01 -10.37 15.10
CA LYS A 119 4.39 -9.63 16.19
C LYS A 119 5.20 -9.78 17.49
N GLU A 120 5.63 -10.99 17.80
CA GLU A 120 6.13 -11.35 19.14
C GLU A 120 7.56 -11.90 19.13
N GLY A 121 8.09 -12.23 17.96
CA GLY A 121 9.44 -12.76 17.78
C GLY A 121 10.53 -11.70 17.98
N PRO A 122 11.72 -12.08 18.48
CA PRO A 122 12.86 -11.18 18.57
C PRO A 122 13.35 -10.72 17.19
N ASP A 123 13.64 -9.43 17.04
CA ASP A 123 14.12 -8.83 15.78
C ASP A 123 15.35 -9.55 15.21
N GLU A 124 16.30 -9.93 16.08
CA GLU A 124 17.52 -10.65 15.69
C GLU A 124 17.21 -12.01 15.04
N GLN A 125 16.26 -12.75 15.61
CA GLN A 125 15.85 -14.05 15.06
C GLN A 125 15.08 -13.87 13.74
N LEU A 126 14.23 -12.84 13.65
CA LEU A 126 13.48 -12.57 12.44
C LEU A 126 14.40 -12.20 11.28
N ASN A 127 15.33 -11.27 11.49
CA ASN A 127 16.29 -10.84 10.47
C ASN A 127 17.14 -12.01 9.96
N ARG A 128 17.64 -12.86 10.88
CA ARG A 128 18.47 -14.03 10.52
C ARG A 128 17.68 -15.20 9.93
N SER A 129 16.43 -15.40 10.34
CA SER A 129 15.56 -16.43 9.76
C SER A 129 15.14 -16.10 8.33
N MET A 130 15.02 -14.81 8.00
CA MET A 130 14.63 -14.34 6.66
C MET A 130 15.77 -14.40 5.65
N SER A 131 16.94 -13.91 6.03
CA SER A 131 18.11 -13.87 5.15
C SER A 131 18.55 -15.26 4.70
N ALA A 132 18.42 -16.25 5.59
CA ALA A 132 18.71 -17.64 5.28
C ALA A 132 17.84 -18.17 4.13
N GLN A 133 16.55 -17.84 4.09
CA GLN A 133 15.66 -18.52 3.17
C GLN A 133 15.77 -17.98 1.75
N ILE A 134 15.95 -16.69 1.48
CA ILE A 134 16.07 -16.16 0.11
C ILE A 134 16.91 -14.87 0.12
N ASN A 135 17.94 -14.80 -0.73
CA ASN A 135 18.70 -13.57 -1.02
C ASN A 135 17.85 -12.54 -1.81
N LEU A 136 16.61 -12.29 -1.38
CA LEU A 136 15.74 -11.30 -2.00
C LEU A 136 16.10 -9.90 -1.51
N PRO A 137 15.99 -8.87 -2.37
CA PRO A 137 16.16 -7.50 -1.96
C PRO A 137 15.06 -7.13 -0.95
N GLN A 138 15.47 -6.83 0.28
CA GLN A 138 14.69 -6.28 1.40
C GLN A 138 13.53 -7.14 1.95
N GLU A 139 13.63 -7.36 3.26
CA GLU A 139 12.87 -8.21 4.19
C GLU A 139 11.33 -8.04 4.21
N ALA A 140 10.78 -7.06 3.50
CA ALA A 140 9.42 -6.57 3.70
C ALA A 140 8.41 -6.96 2.61
N VAL A 141 8.86 -7.36 1.41
CA VAL A 141 7.95 -7.79 0.32
C VAL A 141 7.20 -9.10 0.67
N PRO A 142 7.85 -10.15 1.20
CA PRO A 142 7.15 -11.41 1.53
C PRO A 142 6.13 -11.26 2.66
N ILE A 143 6.33 -10.30 3.55
CA ILE A 143 5.42 -10.01 4.66
C ILE A 143 4.13 -9.37 4.15
N PHE A 144 4.26 -8.37 3.28
CA PHE A 144 3.11 -7.69 2.68
C PHE A 144 2.28 -8.67 1.84
N ASP A 145 2.93 -9.51 1.04
CA ASP A 145 2.24 -10.51 0.23
C ASP A 145 1.61 -11.62 1.08
N ALA A 146 2.24 -12.02 2.20
CA ALA A 146 1.61 -12.93 3.17
C ALA A 146 0.34 -12.33 3.78
N CYS A 147 0.36 -11.03 4.14
CA CYS A 147 -0.81 -10.32 4.63
C CYS A 147 -1.91 -10.23 3.56
N LEU A 148 -1.56 -9.87 2.32
CA LEU A 148 -2.51 -9.78 1.22
C LEU A 148 -3.16 -11.13 0.91
N LYS A 149 -2.37 -12.20 0.80
CA LYS A 149 -2.89 -13.57 0.57
C LYS A 149 -3.83 -14.01 1.69
N LEU A 150 -3.51 -13.66 2.94
CA LEU A 150 -4.41 -13.90 4.07
C LEU A 150 -5.70 -13.09 3.94
N GLU A 151 -5.63 -11.81 3.59
CA GLU A 151 -6.81 -10.95 3.42
C GLU A 151 -7.73 -11.40 2.28
N GLU A 152 -7.18 -11.78 1.13
CA GLU A 152 -7.93 -12.26 -0.05
C GLU A 152 -8.63 -13.60 0.24
N LYS A 153 -7.90 -14.60 0.77
CA LYS A 153 -8.49 -15.90 1.11
C LYS A 153 -9.46 -15.86 2.27
N LEU A 154 -9.25 -14.96 3.23
CA LEU A 154 -10.09 -14.88 4.43
C LEU A 154 -11.25 -13.91 4.25
N ASN A 155 -11.53 -13.38 3.05
CA ASN A 155 -12.70 -12.53 2.82
C ASN A 155 -13.43 -12.86 1.51
N PRO A 156 -14.68 -13.36 1.62
CA PRO A 156 -15.79 -12.38 1.51
C PRO A 156 -16.72 -12.32 2.72
N THR A 157 -16.58 -13.19 3.72
CA THR A 157 -17.55 -13.32 4.84
C THR A 157 -16.93 -13.48 6.23
N ASN A 158 -15.60 -13.57 6.35
CA ASN A 158 -14.98 -13.90 7.64
C ASN A 158 -14.88 -12.67 8.56
N LYS A 159 -15.41 -12.80 9.78
CA LYS A 159 -15.39 -11.78 10.84
C LYS A 159 -14.14 -11.91 11.74
N ASP A 160 -13.09 -12.61 11.31
CA ASP A 160 -11.90 -12.85 12.14
C ASP A 160 -11.23 -11.50 12.53
N PRO A 161 -11.29 -11.11 13.82
CA PRO A 161 -10.74 -9.84 14.29
C PRO A 161 -9.22 -9.74 14.11
N PHE A 162 -8.52 -10.87 13.95
CA PHE A 162 -7.07 -10.92 13.87
C PHE A 162 -6.52 -10.29 12.59
N LEU A 163 -7.24 -10.41 11.47
CA LEU A 163 -6.80 -9.91 10.15
C LEU A 163 -7.18 -8.46 9.90
N ARG A 164 -8.28 -8.00 10.50
CA ARG A 164 -8.61 -6.57 10.56
C ARG A 164 -7.78 -5.84 11.60
N ASN A 165 -6.92 -6.54 12.34
CA ASN A 165 -6.16 -5.93 13.41
C ASN A 165 -5.08 -5.03 12.81
N PRO A 166 -5.17 -3.70 12.98
CA PRO A 166 -4.14 -2.79 12.50
C PRO A 166 -2.76 -3.14 13.06
N GLN A 167 -2.67 -3.91 14.16
CA GLN A 167 -1.41 -4.36 14.73
C GLN A 167 -0.55 -5.21 13.80
N VAL A 168 -1.13 -5.98 12.87
CA VAL A 168 -0.34 -6.74 11.88
C VAL A 168 0.37 -5.79 10.91
N LEU A 169 -0.30 -4.71 10.51
CA LEU A 169 0.28 -3.63 9.71
C LEU A 169 1.23 -2.73 10.54
N ILE A 170 1.11 -2.71 11.88
CA ILE A 170 2.02 -1.97 12.80
C ILE A 170 3.31 -2.71 13.06
N HIS A 171 3.26 -4.01 13.31
CA HIS A 171 4.47 -4.75 13.64
C HIS A 171 5.43 -4.83 12.46
N SER A 172 4.86 -4.89 11.28
CA SER A 172 5.62 -4.75 10.06
C SER A 172 6.31 -3.36 10.00
N GLN A 173 5.76 -2.29 10.60
CA GLN A 173 6.43 -0.97 10.75
C GLN A 173 7.76 -0.98 11.51
N ARG A 174 7.98 -1.92 12.43
CA ARG A 174 9.29 -2.02 13.14
C ARG A 174 10.43 -2.35 12.18
N TYR A 175 10.15 -3.06 11.09
CA TYR A 175 11.13 -3.43 10.06
C TYR A 175 11.09 -2.49 8.85
N PHE A 176 10.21 -1.48 8.84
CA PHE A 176 9.90 -0.67 7.65
C PHE A 176 10.59 0.71 7.58
N SER A 177 11.69 0.96 8.31
CA SER A 177 12.46 2.21 8.14
C SER A 177 12.93 2.43 6.68
N HIS A 178 13.04 1.35 5.89
CA HIS A 178 13.50 1.37 4.50
C HIS A 178 12.37 1.39 3.44
N PHE A 179 11.09 1.31 3.83
CA PHE A 179 9.97 1.17 2.88
C PHE A 179 9.40 2.50 2.34
N PHE A 180 10.29 3.41 1.93
CA PHE A 180 9.94 4.56 1.08
C PHE A 180 9.21 4.24 -0.26
N PRO A 181 9.23 3.02 -0.85
CA PRO A 181 8.56 2.80 -2.13
C PRO A 181 7.02 2.68 -2.04
N ASN A 182 6.45 2.12 -0.97
CA ASN A 182 5.01 1.78 -0.94
C ASN A 182 4.16 2.77 -0.12
N ARG A 183 4.01 3.98 -0.67
CA ARG A 183 3.21 5.06 -0.07
C ARG A 183 1.73 4.69 0.12
N ARG A 184 1.23 3.77 -0.72
CA ARG A 184 -0.16 3.31 -0.65
C ARG A 184 -0.40 2.51 0.62
N ALA A 185 0.45 1.53 0.91
CA ALA A 185 0.35 0.72 2.13
C ALA A 185 0.33 1.57 3.40
N TYR A 186 1.20 2.59 3.51
CA TYR A 186 1.20 3.50 4.67
C TYR A 186 -0.06 4.36 4.77
N THR A 187 -0.63 4.74 3.63
CA THR A 187 -1.87 5.52 3.60
C THR A 187 -3.05 4.68 4.03
N ASP A 188 -3.16 3.46 3.50
CA ASP A 188 -4.20 2.50 3.85
C ASP A 188 -4.07 2.10 5.33
N PHE A 189 -2.85 1.96 5.82
CA PHE A 189 -2.58 1.70 7.22
C PHE A 189 -3.01 2.87 8.13
N GLY A 190 -2.60 4.10 7.81
CA GLY A 190 -3.04 5.30 8.53
C GLY A 190 -4.55 5.48 8.49
N ALA A 191 -5.19 5.17 7.35
CA ALA A 191 -6.64 5.18 7.19
C ALA A 191 -7.33 4.11 8.05
N ALA A 192 -6.78 2.90 8.12
CA ALA A 192 -7.28 1.83 8.97
C ALA A 192 -7.22 2.21 10.46
N LEU A 193 -6.09 2.77 10.93
CA LEU A 193 -5.98 3.29 12.30
C LEU A 193 -6.98 4.42 12.57
N ALA A 194 -7.17 5.33 11.61
CA ALA A 194 -8.16 6.39 11.75
C ALA A 194 -9.57 5.80 11.89
N ARG A 195 -9.94 4.80 11.07
CA ARG A 195 -11.26 4.14 11.11
C ARG A 195 -11.55 3.45 12.45
N THR A 196 -10.55 3.01 13.21
CA THR A 196 -10.80 2.41 14.54
C THR A 196 -11.24 3.40 15.61
N LYS A 197 -11.04 4.71 15.38
CA LYS A 197 -11.35 5.84 16.27
C LYS A 197 -10.61 5.86 17.62
N SER A 198 -10.14 4.72 18.12
CA SER A 198 -9.40 4.59 19.37
C SER A 198 -7.90 4.89 19.24
N ARG A 199 -7.38 4.99 18.02
CA ARG A 199 -5.94 5.10 17.73
C ARG A 199 -5.56 6.36 16.96
N ASN A 200 -6.29 7.45 17.18
CA ASN A 200 -6.05 8.74 16.52
C ASN A 200 -4.63 9.27 16.78
N THR A 201 -4.08 9.07 17.99
CA THR A 201 -2.71 9.46 18.37
C THR A 201 -1.63 8.76 17.54
N GLU A 202 -1.87 7.51 17.13
CA GLU A 202 -0.97 6.76 16.25
C GLU A 202 -1.21 7.08 14.77
N ALA A 203 -2.47 7.24 14.37
CA ALA A 203 -2.85 7.53 12.98
C ALA A 203 -2.28 8.87 12.50
N LYS A 204 -2.32 9.91 13.34
CA LYS A 204 -1.88 11.27 13.02
C LYS A 204 -0.46 11.34 12.42
N PRO A 205 0.62 10.92 13.13
CA PRO A 205 1.98 11.04 12.62
C PRO A 205 2.22 10.20 11.35
N ILE A 206 1.51 9.08 11.17
CA ILE A 206 1.62 8.25 9.96
C ILE A 206 1.06 9.00 8.75
N LEU A 207 -0.15 9.54 8.87
CA LEU A 207 -0.81 10.28 7.80
C LEU A 207 -0.06 11.57 7.46
N GLU A 208 0.45 12.29 8.46
CA GLU A 208 1.31 13.46 8.26
C GLU A 208 2.58 13.11 7.49
N ARG A 209 3.27 12.03 7.87
CA ARG A 209 4.46 11.54 7.17
C ARG A 209 4.17 11.22 5.71
N VAL A 210 3.10 10.47 5.45
CA VAL A 210 2.63 10.14 4.10
C VAL A 210 2.44 11.40 3.26
N ILE A 211 1.76 12.41 3.79
CA ILE A 211 1.50 13.67 3.10
C ILE A 211 2.81 14.39 2.74
N ASN A 212 3.75 14.46 3.69
CA ASN A 212 5.05 15.10 3.50
C ASN A 212 5.90 14.44 2.43
N ASP A 213 5.86 13.11 2.38
CA ASP A 213 6.65 12.35 1.41
C ASP A 213 6.01 12.38 0.03
N ILE A 214 4.68 12.33 -0.06
CA ILE A 214 3.96 12.35 -1.33
C ILE A 214 3.98 13.73 -1.99
N ASP A 215 3.89 14.82 -1.22
CA ASP A 215 3.87 16.18 -1.79
C ASP A 215 5.16 16.51 -2.58
N LYS A 216 6.22 15.70 -2.43
CA LYS A 216 7.48 15.78 -3.21
C LYS A 216 7.37 15.09 -4.57
N VAL A 217 6.30 14.33 -4.83
CA VAL A 217 6.13 13.53 -6.05
C VAL A 217 4.99 14.05 -6.91
N THR A 218 5.24 14.11 -8.21
CA THR A 218 4.35 14.74 -9.19
C THR A 218 3.34 13.80 -9.85
N SER A 219 3.43 12.48 -9.60
CA SER A 219 2.56 11.48 -10.24
C SER A 219 1.09 11.62 -9.80
N ASN A 220 0.17 11.21 -10.67
CA ASN A 220 -1.27 11.30 -10.39
C ASN A 220 -1.70 10.34 -9.28
N ASP A 221 -1.15 9.14 -9.24
CA ASP A 221 -1.46 8.14 -8.20
C ASP A 221 -1.01 8.63 -6.83
N ALA A 222 0.20 9.19 -6.76
CA ALA A 222 0.70 9.82 -5.54
C ALA A 222 -0.28 10.89 -5.05
N LYS A 223 -0.82 11.74 -5.93
CA LYS A 223 -1.82 12.75 -5.53
C LYS A 223 -3.10 12.14 -4.97
N VAL A 224 -3.63 11.06 -5.57
CA VAL A 224 -4.83 10.38 -5.03
C VAL A 224 -4.55 9.84 -3.63
N ILE A 225 -3.37 9.24 -3.42
CA ILE A 225 -2.92 8.76 -2.11
C ILE A 225 -2.79 9.93 -1.11
N SER A 226 -2.23 11.09 -1.50
CA SER A 226 -2.18 12.30 -0.65
C SER A 226 -3.58 12.80 -0.25
N ILE A 227 -4.55 12.75 -1.17
CA ILE A 227 -5.93 13.17 -0.89
C ILE A 227 -6.59 12.22 0.12
N GLN A 228 -6.41 10.91 -0.03
CA GLN A 228 -6.87 9.93 0.95
C GLN A 228 -6.25 10.20 2.32
N ALA A 229 -4.93 10.37 2.38
CA ALA A 229 -4.23 10.65 3.63
C ALA A 229 -4.72 11.95 4.30
N LYS A 230 -4.90 13.03 3.52
CA LYS A 230 -5.44 14.31 3.99
C LYS A 230 -6.88 14.17 4.52
N LEU A 231 -7.72 13.40 3.84
CA LEU A 231 -9.10 13.14 4.28
C LEU A 231 -9.12 12.44 5.65
N TYR A 232 -8.38 11.34 5.80
CA TYR A 232 -8.32 10.64 7.07
C TYR A 232 -7.66 11.49 8.17
N LEU A 233 -6.65 12.29 7.84
CA LEU A 233 -6.02 13.18 8.80
C LEU A 233 -6.99 14.27 9.28
N THR A 234 -7.83 14.85 8.40
CA THR A 234 -8.87 15.79 8.85
C THR A 234 -9.81 15.16 9.86
N ARG A 235 -10.22 13.90 9.68
CA ARG A 235 -11.08 13.18 10.63
C ARG A 235 -10.39 12.95 11.97
N VAL A 236 -9.13 12.50 11.92
CA VAL A 236 -8.28 12.29 13.11
C VAL A 236 -8.14 13.59 13.90
N LEU A 237 -7.80 14.70 13.26
CA LEU A 237 -7.66 16.02 13.89
C LEU A 237 -8.97 16.46 14.56
N ARG A 238 -10.12 16.30 13.89
CA ARG A 238 -11.42 16.63 14.49
C ARG A 238 -11.71 15.80 15.74
N ARG A 239 -11.48 14.48 15.69
CA ARG A 239 -11.69 13.59 16.85
C ARG A 239 -10.74 13.88 18.00
N MET A 240 -9.56 14.44 17.71
CA MET A 240 -8.61 14.91 18.72
C MET A 240 -8.94 16.32 19.28
N GLY A 241 -10.01 16.97 18.79
CA GLY A 241 -10.40 18.32 19.20
C GLY A 241 -9.61 19.44 18.52
N GLU A 242 -8.76 19.11 17.53
CA GLU A 242 -7.91 20.05 16.79
C GLU A 242 -8.68 20.67 15.60
N LEU A 243 -9.86 21.25 15.87
CA LEU A 243 -10.79 21.73 14.84
C LEU A 243 -10.20 22.84 13.96
N GLU A 244 -9.42 23.75 14.55
CA GLU A 244 -8.77 24.80 13.81
C GLU A 244 -7.78 24.22 12.81
N GLU A 245 -7.01 23.21 13.19
CA GLU A 245 -6.06 22.55 12.29
C GLU A 245 -6.77 21.82 11.14
N ALA A 246 -7.88 21.13 11.44
CA ALA A 246 -8.70 20.46 10.41
C ALA A 246 -9.34 21.45 9.41
N LYS A 247 -9.74 22.63 9.86
CA LYS A 247 -10.38 23.67 9.03
C LYS A 247 -9.40 24.58 8.32
N LYS A 248 -8.22 24.82 8.90
CA LYS A 248 -7.28 25.88 8.50
C LYS A 248 -6.95 25.78 7.03
N GLN A 249 -7.55 26.65 6.23
CA GLN A 249 -7.12 26.82 4.85
C GLN A 249 -5.64 27.17 4.87
N SER A 250 -4.84 26.42 4.10
CA SER A 250 -3.50 26.84 3.76
C SER A 250 -3.63 28.21 3.08
N VAL A 251 -3.44 29.29 3.82
CA VAL A 251 -3.28 30.61 3.22
C VAL A 251 -1.95 30.49 2.50
N HIS A 252 -2.00 30.15 1.21
CA HIS A 252 -0.88 30.32 0.29
C HIS A 252 -0.66 31.83 0.12
N GLY A 253 -0.28 32.48 1.22
CA GLY A 253 0.28 33.82 1.21
C GLY A 253 1.70 33.65 0.71
N ASN A 254 2.00 34.27 -0.42
CA ASN A 254 3.34 34.45 -1.00
C ASN A 254 4.34 35.19 -0.07
N ARG A 255 4.19 35.11 1.26
CA ARG A 255 5.11 35.71 2.21
C ARG A 255 6.07 34.66 2.71
N ILE A 256 7.29 34.79 2.22
CA ILE A 256 8.54 34.23 2.72
C ILE A 256 8.61 34.50 4.24
N SER A 257 8.06 33.61 5.06
CA SER A 257 8.38 33.54 6.47
C SER A 257 9.46 32.48 6.61
N PHE A 258 10.67 32.92 6.97
CA PHE A 258 11.87 32.08 7.14
C PHE A 258 11.83 31.20 8.40
N VAL A 259 10.74 31.21 9.16
CA VAL A 259 10.56 30.33 10.32
C VAL A 259 10.00 29.01 9.81
N LEU A 260 10.70 27.90 10.08
CA LEU A 260 10.36 26.56 9.62
C LEU A 260 8.83 26.35 9.61
N PRO A 261 8.21 26.16 8.44
CA PRO A 261 6.77 25.97 8.37
C PRO A 261 6.45 24.66 9.09
N LEU A 262 5.84 24.77 10.28
CA LEU A 262 5.21 23.62 10.92
C LEU A 262 4.24 23.00 9.90
N ILE A 263 4.43 21.71 9.73
CA ILE A 263 3.92 20.80 8.69
C ILE A 263 2.38 20.79 8.56
N THR A 264 1.67 21.29 9.57
CA THR A 264 0.23 21.21 9.70
C THR A 264 -0.55 22.16 8.78
N SER A 265 0.12 23.03 8.01
CA SER A 265 -0.56 24.06 7.22
C SER A 265 -1.23 23.59 5.91
N ARG A 266 -1.21 22.29 5.58
CA ARG A 266 -1.65 21.78 4.25
C ARG A 266 -2.89 20.88 4.28
N VAL A 267 -3.47 20.67 5.44
CA VAL A 267 -4.63 19.80 5.63
C VAL A 267 -5.81 20.70 5.89
N SER A 268 -6.77 20.78 4.96
CA SER A 268 -7.99 21.53 5.21
C SER A 268 -9.19 20.92 4.52
N GLU A 269 -10.31 20.89 5.24
CA GLU A 269 -11.61 20.48 4.70
C GLU A 269 -11.95 21.26 3.43
N THR A 270 -11.71 22.58 3.42
CA THR A 270 -12.00 23.41 2.25
C THR A 270 -11.14 23.04 1.03
N TYR A 271 -9.86 22.70 1.24
CA TYR A 271 -9.00 22.24 0.15
C TYR A 271 -9.54 20.94 -0.45
N LEU A 272 -9.90 19.96 0.39
CA LEU A 272 -10.45 18.69 -0.05
C LEU A 272 -11.75 18.87 -0.83
N ILE A 273 -12.69 19.69 -0.31
CA ILE A 273 -13.94 20.01 -1.00
C ILE A 273 -13.67 20.62 -2.39
N LYS A 274 -12.77 21.62 -2.47
CA LYS A 274 -12.39 22.25 -3.74
C LYS A 274 -11.74 21.24 -4.68
N TRP A 275 -10.86 20.37 -4.17
CA TRP A 275 -10.18 19.37 -4.96
C TRP A 275 -11.16 18.36 -5.56
N PHE A 276 -12.08 17.81 -4.77
CA PHE A 276 -13.08 16.86 -5.23
C PHE A 276 -14.06 17.50 -6.23
N LYS A 277 -14.53 18.74 -5.99
CA LYS A 277 -15.34 19.49 -6.97
C LYS A 277 -14.60 19.72 -8.29
N LYS A 278 -13.29 19.96 -8.22
CA LYS A 278 -12.44 20.19 -9.40
C LYS A 278 -12.10 18.89 -10.15
N ASN A 279 -12.16 17.74 -9.47
CA ASN A 279 -11.69 16.43 -9.92
C ASN A 279 -12.68 15.28 -9.59
N PRO A 280 -13.97 15.37 -9.99
CA PRO A 280 -15.02 14.46 -9.50
C PRO A 280 -14.78 12.98 -9.85
N ASN A 281 -14.03 12.71 -10.92
CA ASN A 281 -13.79 11.35 -11.45
C ASN A 281 -12.33 10.92 -11.36
N LYS A 282 -11.48 11.62 -10.59
CA LYS A 282 -10.10 11.18 -10.36
C LYS A 282 -10.01 10.00 -9.39
N VAL A 283 -11.06 9.77 -8.60
CA VAL A 283 -11.18 8.64 -7.69
C VAL A 283 -12.40 7.82 -8.10
N GLY A 284 -12.21 6.50 -8.21
CA GLY A 284 -13.25 5.55 -8.56
C GLY A 284 -14.43 5.60 -7.59
N ALA A 285 -15.63 5.20 -8.04
CA ALA A 285 -16.83 5.20 -7.20
C ALA A 285 -16.68 4.31 -5.96
N ALA A 286 -16.20 3.08 -6.13
CA ALA A 286 -15.97 2.15 -5.03
C ALA A 286 -15.04 2.74 -3.95
N ALA A 287 -13.93 3.37 -4.36
CA ALA A 287 -13.00 4.00 -3.42
C ALA A 287 -13.64 5.20 -2.70
N LEU A 288 -14.45 6.02 -3.36
CA LEU A 288 -15.15 7.12 -2.68
C LEU A 288 -16.24 6.64 -1.71
N GLU A 289 -16.96 5.58 -2.07
CA GLU A 289 -17.91 4.93 -1.17
C GLU A 289 -17.18 4.38 0.06
N GLU A 290 -16.06 3.69 -0.15
CA GLU A 290 -15.21 3.23 0.95
C GLU A 290 -14.69 4.40 1.80
N TRP A 291 -14.31 5.52 1.19
CA TRP A 291 -13.78 6.64 1.94
C TRP A 291 -14.86 7.32 2.76
N PHE A 292 -16.03 7.62 2.19
CA PHE A 292 -17.05 8.46 2.81
C PHE A 292 -18.17 7.71 3.54
N LEU A 293 -18.43 6.44 3.23
CA LEU A 293 -19.60 5.70 3.75
C LEU A 293 -19.26 4.61 4.76
N THR A 294 -17.99 4.28 4.99
CA THR A 294 -17.60 3.24 5.96
C THR A 294 -17.80 3.66 7.41
N GLU A 295 -17.83 4.95 7.68
CA GLU A 295 -17.97 5.51 9.01
C GLU A 295 -19.32 6.25 9.01
N ASN A 296 -20.29 5.81 9.82
CA ASN A 296 -21.57 6.50 10.06
C ASN A 296 -21.36 7.84 10.81
N GLU A 297 -20.33 8.61 10.45
CA GLU A 297 -19.98 9.89 11.04
C GLU A 297 -20.31 11.02 10.08
N ASP A 298 -20.65 12.17 10.65
CA ASP A 298 -20.78 13.43 9.93
C ASP A 298 -19.40 13.85 9.40
N ASP A 299 -19.15 13.57 8.13
CA ASP A 299 -17.92 13.98 7.44
C ASP A 299 -18.13 15.38 6.81
N PRO A 300 -17.47 16.44 7.33
CA PRO A 300 -17.66 17.81 6.84
C PRO A 300 -17.16 18.01 5.40
N VAL A 301 -16.22 17.19 4.93
CA VAL A 301 -15.79 17.19 3.52
C VAL A 301 -16.91 16.61 2.67
N PHE A 302 -17.52 15.51 3.10
CA PHE A 302 -18.63 14.88 2.37
C PHE A 302 -19.87 15.78 2.34
N GLU A 303 -20.24 16.37 3.49
CA GLU A 303 -21.32 17.36 3.58
C GLU A 303 -21.04 18.57 2.70
N GLY A 304 -19.82 19.12 2.76
CA GLY A 304 -19.40 20.26 1.93
C GLY A 304 -19.38 19.97 0.42
N LEU A 305 -19.35 18.69 0.04
CA LEU A 305 -19.54 18.25 -1.34
C LEU A 305 -21.02 18.17 -1.74
N GLY A 306 -21.95 18.05 -0.79
CA GLY A 306 -23.38 17.82 -1.01
C GLY A 306 -23.82 16.39 -0.68
N GLY A 307 -23.01 15.65 0.09
CA GLY A 307 -23.30 14.30 0.57
C GLY A 307 -23.56 13.29 -0.56
N MET A 308 -24.53 12.40 -0.34
CA MET A 308 -24.92 11.36 -1.31
C MET A 308 -25.35 11.90 -2.67
N ASN A 309 -25.94 13.10 -2.71
CA ASN A 309 -26.34 13.72 -3.96
C ASN A 309 -25.13 14.04 -4.84
N TRP A 310 -24.02 14.49 -4.24
CA TRP A 310 -22.79 14.69 -4.98
C TRP A 310 -22.24 13.36 -5.49
N LEU A 311 -22.12 12.34 -4.63
CA LEU A 311 -21.54 11.05 -4.99
C LEU A 311 -22.26 10.36 -6.16
N ARG A 312 -23.60 10.42 -6.17
CA ARG A 312 -24.46 9.84 -7.23
C ARG A 312 -24.46 10.67 -8.52
N ASN A 313 -24.33 12.00 -8.42
CA ASN A 313 -24.43 12.91 -9.55
C ASN A 313 -23.08 13.54 -9.94
N ARG A 314 -21.96 12.82 -9.75
CA ARG A 314 -20.61 13.26 -10.14
C ARG A 314 -20.51 13.35 -11.66
N LYS A 315 -20.93 14.49 -12.22
CA LYS A 315 -20.83 14.74 -13.66
C LYS A 315 -19.43 15.18 -14.03
N MET A 316 -18.86 14.53 -15.05
CA MET A 316 -17.67 15.05 -15.70
C MET A 316 -18.05 16.34 -16.40
N THR A 317 -17.59 17.48 -15.89
CA THR A 317 -17.80 18.76 -16.58
C THR A 317 -16.89 18.82 -17.80
N TRP A 318 -17.33 19.48 -18.87
CA TRP A 318 -16.48 19.73 -20.04
C TRP A 318 -15.15 20.41 -19.64
N LYS A 319 -15.19 21.34 -18.67
CA LYS A 319 -13.99 21.95 -18.07
C LYS A 319 -13.03 20.94 -17.42
N SER A 320 -13.53 19.83 -16.88
CA SER A 320 -12.71 18.75 -16.32
C SER A 320 -12.10 17.89 -17.42
N VAL A 321 -12.85 17.61 -18.49
CA VAL A 321 -12.36 16.90 -19.68
C VAL A 321 -11.24 17.70 -20.33
N ASP A 322 -11.51 18.98 -20.62
CA ASP A 322 -10.55 19.92 -21.20
C ASP A 322 -9.27 19.99 -20.37
N ARG A 323 -9.37 20.18 -19.04
CA ARG A 323 -8.19 20.16 -18.15
C ARG A 323 -7.43 18.83 -18.17
N SER A 324 -8.13 17.71 -18.31
CA SER A 324 -7.47 16.38 -18.33
C SER A 324 -6.80 16.06 -19.67
N ALA A 325 -7.25 16.73 -20.74
CA ALA A 325 -6.67 16.64 -22.09
C ALA A 325 -5.45 17.54 -22.26
N ARG A 326 -5.32 18.62 -21.46
CA ARG A 326 -4.17 19.53 -21.54
C ARG A 326 -2.88 18.83 -21.13
N ALA A 327 -1.92 18.87 -22.05
CA ALA A 327 -0.55 18.47 -21.83
C ALA A 327 0.39 19.55 -22.34
N CYS A 328 1.57 19.62 -21.75
CA CYS A 328 2.66 20.43 -22.26
C CYS A 328 3.01 19.93 -23.66
N TYR A 329 2.98 20.82 -24.65
CA TYR A 329 3.28 20.45 -26.03
C TYR A 329 4.73 20.01 -26.23
N TYR A 330 5.66 20.62 -25.47
CA TYR A 330 7.07 20.29 -25.55
C TYR A 330 7.43 18.97 -24.82
N CYS A 331 7.03 18.82 -23.55
CA CYS A 331 7.47 17.69 -22.72
C CYS A 331 6.39 16.64 -22.42
N GLY A 332 5.16 16.81 -22.92
CA GLY A 332 4.05 15.87 -22.72
C GLY A 332 3.44 15.82 -21.31
N VAL A 333 4.01 16.53 -20.33
CA VAL A 333 3.49 16.54 -18.95
C VAL A 333 2.06 17.07 -18.92
N ARG A 334 1.14 16.32 -18.30
CA ARG A 334 -0.30 16.69 -18.21
C ARG A 334 -0.58 17.74 -17.12
N GLU A 335 -1.63 18.55 -17.30
CA GLU A 335 -2.04 19.53 -16.29
C GLU A 335 -2.40 18.84 -14.97
N GLY A 336 -1.66 19.19 -13.90
CA GLY A 336 -1.89 18.69 -12.56
C GLY A 336 -2.82 19.59 -11.74
N PRO A 337 -3.25 19.15 -10.54
CA PRO A 337 -4.02 20.00 -9.62
C PRO A 337 -3.27 21.27 -9.20
N THR A 338 -1.95 21.17 -9.02
CA THR A 338 -1.04 22.21 -8.52
C THR A 338 -0.32 22.98 -9.63
N GLN A 339 -0.10 22.34 -10.79
CA GLN A 339 0.60 22.95 -11.91
C GLN A 339 -0.41 23.44 -12.94
N LYS A 340 -0.66 24.75 -12.96
CA LYS A 340 -1.47 25.39 -13.99
C LYS A 340 -0.64 25.51 -15.26
N MET A 341 -1.18 25.03 -16.38
CA MET A 341 -0.53 25.18 -17.68
C MET A 341 -0.59 26.64 -18.15
N LEU A 342 0.51 27.12 -18.72
CA LEU A 342 0.61 28.38 -19.43
C LEU A 342 0.03 28.20 -20.84
N ARG A 343 -0.81 29.13 -21.30
CA ARG A 343 -1.25 29.17 -22.70
C ARG A 343 -0.26 30.00 -23.51
N CYS A 344 -0.01 29.59 -24.75
CA CYS A 344 0.71 30.43 -25.70
C CYS A 344 -0.03 31.76 -25.88
N GLY A 345 0.65 32.89 -25.66
CA GLY A 345 0.03 34.22 -25.78
C GLY A 345 -0.29 34.63 -27.22
N LYS A 346 0.19 33.89 -28.24
CA LYS A 346 -0.05 34.18 -29.65
C LYS A 346 -1.15 33.31 -30.26
N CYS A 347 -1.06 31.99 -30.11
CA CYS A 347 -2.05 31.08 -30.70
C CYS A 347 -3.20 30.73 -29.75
N GLU A 348 -3.03 30.89 -28.43
CA GLU A 348 -3.97 30.50 -27.36
C GLU A 348 -4.39 29.01 -27.29
N HIS A 349 -4.01 28.19 -28.27
CA HIS A 349 -4.38 26.77 -28.38
C HIS A 349 -3.37 25.82 -27.73
N ILE A 350 -2.10 26.20 -27.65
CA ILE A 350 -1.03 25.35 -27.10
C ILE A 350 -0.77 25.66 -25.63
N PHE A 351 -0.49 24.60 -24.86
CA PHE A 351 -0.24 24.63 -23.44
C PHE A 351 1.21 24.25 -23.12
N TYR A 352 1.80 24.92 -22.13
CA TYR A 352 3.15 24.64 -21.63
C TYR A 352 3.16 24.54 -20.11
N CYS A 353 3.96 23.63 -19.57
CA CYS A 353 4.07 23.43 -18.12
C CYS A 353 4.97 24.48 -17.43
N SER A 354 5.80 25.18 -18.21
CA SER A 354 6.72 26.23 -17.76
C SER A 354 7.07 27.19 -18.93
N ARG A 355 7.59 28.38 -18.60
CA ARG A 355 8.14 29.30 -19.61
C ARG A 355 9.34 28.70 -20.35
N GLU A 356 10.10 27.84 -19.68
CA GLU A 356 11.24 27.14 -20.29
C GLU A 356 10.79 26.20 -21.43
N CYS A 357 9.73 25.41 -21.20
CA CYS A 357 9.15 24.56 -22.24
C CYS A 357 8.60 25.40 -23.41
N GLN A 358 7.97 26.53 -23.12
CA GLN A 358 7.47 27.45 -24.13
C GLN A 358 8.62 28.03 -24.99
N SER A 359 9.71 28.49 -24.36
CA SER A 359 10.86 29.04 -25.08
C SER A 359 11.56 28.01 -25.97
N LYS A 360 11.61 26.74 -25.53
CA LYS A 360 12.22 25.65 -26.31
C LYS A 360 11.40 25.27 -27.55
N ASP A 361 10.08 25.38 -27.47
CA ASP A 361 9.16 25.07 -28.58
C ASP A 361 8.96 26.24 -29.55
N TYR A 362 9.24 27.47 -29.12
CA TYR A 362 9.04 28.69 -29.90
C TYR A 362 9.60 28.68 -31.34
N PRO A 363 10.78 28.08 -31.65
CA PRO A 363 11.28 28.01 -33.02
C PRO A 363 10.37 27.21 -33.98
N PHE A 364 9.66 26.21 -33.45
CA PHE A 364 8.80 25.30 -34.21
C PHE A 364 7.32 25.71 -34.15
N HIS A 365 6.92 26.46 -33.13
CA HIS A 365 5.57 26.94 -32.91
C HIS A 365 5.51 28.47 -32.95
N LYS A 366 5.37 29.05 -34.16
CA LYS A 366 5.34 30.50 -34.40
C LYS A 366 3.95 31.07 -34.60
#